data_AF-A0A970CRM5-F1
#
_entry.id   AF-A0A970CRM5-F1
#
_cell.length_a   1.000
_cell.length_b   1.000
_cell.length_c   1.000
_cell.angle_alpha   90.00
_cell.angle_beta   90.00
_cell.angle_gamma   90.00
#
_symmetry.space_group_name_H-M   'P 1'
#
loop_
_entity.id
_entity.type
_entity.pdbx_description
1 polymer ?
#
loop_
_entity_poly.entity_id
_entity_poly.type
_entity_poly.pdbx_seq_one_letter_code
_entity_poly.pdbx_strand_id
1 'polypeptide(L)'
;MNSNNGENKEQVICKNCGAVPGEEAMFCTVCGSFIDRTPEYAKAEIETPVPASDLTHQTTDQYFSQQQEYAYQYQPETFGNIDYQSDIGTAQPTETYASDAGYQNYSETAQTAETYESGAGYQNYNQTMQPAEAYGYDAGNQNYAYPAEEPIQYQLNTQQPVKKKSKKKLIIILSSVLLVAIAAAIIIPLSIKASKQAKYDDAILLMESGSYAEAQTIFAGLGDFEDSADKALFCKNSATYEDAIADLENEDYENARAKFFGLGSFKDSPGKVQYCDYFISYGEAEGLFNSGDYEAARDIYNLLPADLFPDAMEKYDLCLNKKAYIDAEGLYNEGKFYDAYLAFEELGDFEDASERQLQCVQPFPGTAATYQNEEYSSTDLSLKISPYNDGNRNYLKIYTDTDVLVCCVAIEVGDTARISLPAGNYKIKRAFGTGEWFGETDMFGDEGTYFLMINSNEDTEYFYLEYGGDYILTIGAPGYVPGNPVGEENEDRNTF
;
A
#
# COMPACT_ATOMS: atom_id res chain seq x y z
N MET A 1 -46.16 31.94 -12.15
CA MET A 1 -44.77 32.38 -12.31
C MET A 1 -43.91 31.20 -11.91
N ASN A 2 -43.17 30.67 -12.89
CA ASN A 2 -42.15 29.63 -12.72
C ASN A 2 -41.00 30.18 -11.88
N SER A 3 -40.49 29.39 -10.93
CA SER A 3 -39.14 29.56 -10.39
C SER A 3 -38.49 28.18 -10.29
N ASN A 4 -37.44 28.02 -11.09
CA ASN A 4 -36.57 26.84 -11.19
C ASN A 4 -35.77 26.64 -9.89
N ASN A 5 -35.79 25.43 -9.33
CA ASN A 5 -34.70 24.91 -8.51
C ASN A 5 -33.99 23.84 -9.34
N GLY A 6 -32.91 24.22 -10.02
CA GLY A 6 -32.00 23.29 -10.65
C GLY A 6 -30.96 22.84 -9.64
N GLU A 7 -31.03 21.57 -9.22
CA GLU A 7 -29.95 20.91 -8.50
C GLU A 7 -28.74 20.78 -9.45
N ASN A 8 -27.66 21.48 -9.13
CA ASN A 8 -26.37 21.32 -9.79
C ASN A 8 -25.78 19.97 -9.32
N LYS A 9 -26.07 18.88 -10.03
CA LYS A 9 -25.32 17.63 -9.85
C LYS A 9 -23.95 17.81 -10.50
N GLU A 10 -22.89 17.87 -9.69
CA GLU A 10 -21.52 17.81 -10.21
C GLU A 10 -21.36 16.53 -11.03
N GLN A 11 -21.08 16.68 -12.34
CA GLN A 11 -20.76 15.55 -13.19
C GLN A 11 -19.33 15.10 -12.90
N VAL A 12 -19.18 13.86 -12.44
CA VAL A 12 -17.88 13.20 -12.26
C VAL A 12 -17.25 13.00 -13.65
N ILE A 13 -16.03 13.51 -13.84
CA ILE A 13 -15.26 13.38 -15.08
C ILE A 13 -14.00 12.57 -14.79
N CYS A 14 -13.67 11.61 -15.66
CA CYS A 14 -12.43 10.85 -15.53
C CYS A 14 -11.21 11.78 -15.64
N LYS A 15 -10.41 11.87 -14.58
CA LYS A 15 -9.21 12.73 -14.51
C LYS A 15 -8.14 12.39 -15.56
N ASN A 16 -8.13 11.16 -16.08
CA ASN A 16 -7.14 10.71 -17.05
C ASN A 16 -7.50 11.03 -18.52
N CYS A 17 -8.78 10.89 -18.91
CA CYS A 17 -9.19 11.02 -20.32
C CYS A 17 -10.35 11.99 -20.59
N GLY A 18 -10.95 12.58 -19.55
CA GLY A 18 -12.04 13.54 -19.69
C GLY A 18 -13.41 12.93 -20.04
N ALA A 19 -13.53 11.60 -20.12
CA ALA A 19 -14.81 10.94 -20.36
C ALA A 19 -15.72 11.04 -19.14
N VAL A 20 -17.02 11.23 -19.37
CA VAL A 20 -18.07 11.16 -18.33
C VAL A 20 -18.47 9.69 -18.16
N PRO A 21 -18.12 9.04 -17.04
CA PRO A 21 -18.50 7.66 -16.81
C PRO A 21 -19.97 7.54 -16.39
N GLY A 22 -20.57 6.35 -16.57
CA GLY A 22 -21.92 6.07 -16.09
C GLY A 22 -22.04 6.27 -14.57
N GLU A 23 -23.25 6.55 -14.07
CA GLU A 23 -23.49 6.99 -12.68
C GLU A 23 -22.91 6.03 -11.61
N GLU A 24 -22.72 4.75 -11.92
CA GLU A 24 -22.21 3.71 -11.01
C GLU A 24 -20.89 3.05 -11.47
N ALA A 25 -20.26 3.54 -12.54
CA ALA A 25 -19.04 2.91 -13.06
C ALA A 25 -17.83 3.17 -12.13
N MET A 26 -17.17 2.10 -11.66
CA MET A 26 -15.94 2.15 -10.87
C MET A 26 -14.68 2.36 -11.74
N PHE A 27 -14.74 1.98 -13.01
CA PHE A 27 -13.64 2.14 -13.97
C PHE A 27 -14.12 2.89 -15.22
N CYS A 28 -13.23 3.72 -15.79
CA CYS A 28 -13.51 4.44 -17.01
C CYS A 28 -13.61 3.47 -18.19
N THR A 29 -14.73 3.51 -18.90
CA THR A 29 -14.98 2.66 -20.08
C THR A 29 -14.11 3.01 -21.29
N VAL A 30 -13.43 4.16 -21.26
CA VAL A 30 -12.56 4.63 -22.35
C VAL A 30 -11.09 4.30 -22.10
N CYS A 31 -10.59 4.47 -20.87
CA CYS A 31 -9.16 4.31 -20.56
C CYS A 31 -8.85 3.28 -19.46
N GLY A 32 -9.85 2.65 -18.85
CA GLY A 32 -9.68 1.64 -17.80
C GLY A 32 -9.27 2.19 -16.43
N SER A 33 -8.98 3.48 -16.28
CA SER A 33 -8.59 4.08 -15.00
C SER A 33 -9.73 4.06 -13.98
N PHE A 34 -9.39 3.85 -12.71
CA PHE A 34 -10.33 3.93 -11.60
C PHE A 34 -10.94 5.34 -11.47
N ILE A 35 -12.22 5.41 -11.12
CA ILE A 35 -12.95 6.66 -10.95
C ILE A 35 -13.14 6.90 -9.46
N ASP A 36 -12.34 7.81 -8.91
CA ASP A 36 -12.50 8.28 -7.54
C ASP A 36 -13.73 9.20 -7.44
N ARG A 37 -14.71 8.78 -6.64
CA ARG A 37 -15.99 9.47 -6.41
C ARG A 37 -16.10 10.02 -4.98
N THR A 38 -15.00 10.07 -4.24
CA THR A 38 -14.99 10.68 -2.91
C THR A 38 -15.34 12.17 -3.04
N PRO A 39 -16.36 12.68 -2.33
CA PRO A 39 -16.69 14.10 -2.34
C PRO A 39 -15.54 14.87 -1.69
N GLU A 40 -14.91 15.76 -2.44
CA GLU A 40 -13.87 16.65 -1.94
C GLU A 40 -14.56 17.73 -1.09
N TYR A 41 -14.69 17.50 0.23
CA TYR A 41 -15.25 18.52 1.13
C TYR A 41 -14.33 19.75 1.13
N ALA A 42 -14.91 20.88 0.75
CA ALA A 42 -14.27 22.18 0.74
C ALA A 42 -13.60 22.49 2.08
N LYS A 43 -12.35 22.96 2.01
CA LYS A 43 -11.58 23.53 3.13
C LYS A 43 -12.43 24.52 3.91
N ALA A 44 -12.82 24.17 5.13
CA ALA A 44 -13.35 25.10 6.12
C ALA A 44 -12.20 25.58 7.02
N GLU A 45 -12.13 26.90 7.20
CA GLU A 45 -11.19 27.58 8.09
C GLU A 45 -11.34 27.08 9.54
N ILE A 46 -10.22 26.76 10.18
CA ILE A 46 -10.15 26.25 11.55
C ILE A 46 -10.24 27.44 12.51
N GLU A 47 -11.38 27.62 13.18
CA GLU A 47 -11.47 28.35 14.44
C GLU A 47 -11.31 27.35 15.61
N THR A 48 -10.20 27.51 16.35
CA THR A 48 -9.81 27.06 17.71
C THR A 48 -10.41 25.78 18.35
N PRO A 49 -9.58 24.90 18.95
CA PRO A 49 -10.03 23.66 19.59
C PRO A 49 -10.67 23.88 20.97
N VAL A 50 -11.67 23.04 21.27
CA VAL A 50 -12.29 22.86 22.60
C VAL A 50 -11.42 21.87 23.41
N PRO A 51 -11.19 22.09 24.72
CA PRO A 51 -10.28 21.29 25.53
C PRO A 51 -10.76 19.85 25.78
N ALA A 52 -9.78 18.94 25.85
CA ALA A 52 -9.96 17.52 26.11
C ALA A 52 -10.29 17.26 27.58
N SER A 53 -11.57 17.10 27.90
CA SER A 53 -11.99 16.49 29.18
C SER A 53 -13.25 15.64 29.08
N ASP A 54 -13.64 15.17 27.89
CA ASP A 54 -14.89 14.37 27.74
C ASP A 54 -14.92 13.45 26.49
N LEU A 55 -13.86 12.68 26.23
CA LEU A 55 -13.88 11.62 25.21
C LEU A 55 -13.66 10.25 25.87
N THR A 56 -14.77 9.56 26.09
CA THR A 56 -14.80 8.12 26.41
C THR A 56 -14.52 7.30 25.14
N HIS A 57 -13.63 6.31 25.27
CA HIS A 57 -13.31 5.25 24.29
C HIS A 57 -14.54 4.77 23.50
N GLN A 58 -14.70 5.20 22.24
CA GLN A 58 -15.66 4.58 21.30
C GLN A 58 -15.53 5.09 19.85
N THR A 59 -14.35 5.06 19.22
CA THR A 59 -14.25 5.32 17.76
C THR A 59 -13.27 4.45 16.97
N THR A 60 -12.49 3.57 17.61
CA THR A 60 -11.59 2.63 16.92
C THR A 60 -12.22 1.24 16.67
N ASP A 61 -13.18 0.81 17.48
CA ASP A 61 -13.82 -0.52 17.35
C ASP A 61 -14.83 -0.64 16.19
N GLN A 62 -15.33 0.49 15.67
CA GLN A 62 -16.38 0.49 14.65
C GLN A 62 -15.83 0.32 13.21
N TYR A 63 -14.53 0.55 13.03
CA TYR A 63 -13.85 0.33 11.74
C TYR A 63 -13.30 -1.10 11.62
N PHE A 64 -12.92 -1.74 12.73
CA PHE A 64 -12.40 -3.12 12.75
C PHE A 64 -13.50 -4.21 12.67
N SER A 65 -14.70 -3.94 13.20
CA SER A 65 -15.79 -4.93 13.18
C SER A 65 -16.41 -5.18 11.78
N GLN A 66 -16.34 -4.20 10.86
CA GLN A 66 -16.89 -4.36 9.51
C GLN A 66 -16.02 -5.19 8.55
N GLN A 67 -14.72 -5.34 8.82
CA GLN A 67 -13.85 -6.17 7.98
C GLN A 67 -13.74 -7.63 8.46
N GLN A 68 -13.95 -7.92 9.75
CA GLN A 68 -13.96 -9.29 10.26
C GLN A 68 -15.23 -10.08 9.91
N GLU A 69 -16.35 -9.42 9.58
CA GLU A 69 -17.62 -10.10 9.29
C GLU A 69 -17.65 -10.81 7.92
N TYR A 70 -16.67 -10.53 7.03
CA TYR A 70 -16.53 -11.22 5.74
C TYR A 70 -15.70 -12.52 5.80
N ALA A 71 -15.04 -12.83 6.91
CA ALA A 71 -14.18 -14.01 7.05
C ALA A 71 -14.82 -15.22 7.77
N TYR A 72 -16.07 -15.11 8.23
CA TYR A 72 -16.75 -16.17 9.01
C TYR A 72 -18.01 -16.71 8.33
N GLN A 73 -17.85 -17.28 7.13
CA GLN A 73 -18.85 -18.16 6.51
C GLN A 73 -18.13 -19.31 5.79
N TYR A 74 -17.48 -20.23 6.52
CA TYR A 74 -17.25 -21.65 6.15
C TYR A 74 -16.27 -22.28 7.16
N GLN A 75 -16.80 -23.03 8.13
CA GLN A 75 -16.05 -23.99 8.96
C GLN A 75 -16.93 -25.24 9.13
N PRO A 76 -16.47 -26.45 8.81
CA PRO A 76 -17.07 -27.67 9.33
C PRO A 76 -16.47 -28.01 10.71
N GLU A 77 -17.38 -28.23 11.66
CA GLU A 77 -17.31 -29.04 12.88
C GLU A 77 -16.23 -30.16 12.83
N THR A 78 -15.41 -30.51 13.83
CA THR A 78 -15.55 -30.57 15.30
C THR A 78 -14.26 -31.13 15.96
N PHE A 79 -14.24 -31.03 17.31
CA PHE A 79 -13.58 -31.89 18.32
C PHE A 79 -12.19 -31.52 18.89
N GLY A 80 -12.22 -31.11 20.17
CA GLY A 80 -11.44 -31.82 21.21
C GLY A 80 -10.47 -30.99 22.04
N ASN A 81 -10.96 -30.36 23.12
CA ASN A 81 -10.16 -29.85 24.24
C ASN A 81 -9.24 -30.92 24.83
N ILE A 82 -7.97 -30.58 25.07
CA ILE A 82 -7.19 -31.15 26.17
C ILE A 82 -6.38 -30.02 26.82
N ASP A 83 -6.61 -29.86 28.11
CA ASP A 83 -6.02 -28.93 29.06
C ASP A 83 -4.72 -29.54 29.63
N TYR A 84 -3.62 -28.78 29.71
CA TYR A 84 -2.49 -29.08 30.60
C TYR A 84 -1.66 -27.82 30.92
N GLN A 85 -1.77 -27.36 32.16
CA GLN A 85 -0.76 -26.55 32.84
C GLN A 85 0.46 -27.43 33.19
N SER A 86 1.68 -26.89 33.08
CA SER A 86 2.60 -26.69 34.24
C SER A 86 4.06 -26.43 33.81
N ASP A 87 4.65 -25.42 34.47
CA ASP A 87 6.01 -25.37 35.04
C ASP A 87 7.26 -25.12 34.17
N ILE A 88 7.68 -23.84 34.20
CA ILE A 88 8.99 -23.27 34.60
C ILE A 88 10.21 -24.23 34.65
N GLY A 89 11.27 -23.87 33.91
CA GLY A 89 12.61 -24.41 34.12
C GLY A 89 13.70 -23.72 33.27
N THR A 90 14.52 -22.91 33.93
CA THR A 90 15.68 -22.14 33.43
C THR A 90 16.86 -23.00 32.93
N ALA A 91 17.54 -22.61 31.84
CA ALA A 91 19.01 -22.64 31.69
C ALA A 91 19.50 -22.03 30.35
N GLN A 92 20.54 -21.19 30.44
CA GLN A 92 21.33 -20.53 29.37
C GLN A 92 22.52 -21.43 28.90
N PRO A 93 23.46 -21.00 28.03
CA PRO A 93 23.49 -21.28 26.59
C PRO A 93 24.72 -22.11 26.17
N THR A 94 24.71 -22.71 24.97
CA THR A 94 25.95 -23.16 24.31
C THR A 94 25.89 -22.96 22.79
N GLU A 95 26.93 -22.32 22.28
CA GLU A 95 27.27 -22.09 20.88
C GLU A 95 27.37 -23.38 20.05
N THR A 96 27.11 -23.31 18.74
CA THR A 96 28.10 -23.52 17.63
C THR A 96 27.40 -23.89 16.30
N TYR A 97 27.72 -23.13 15.25
CA TYR A 97 27.60 -23.33 13.78
C TYR A 97 27.09 -24.67 13.20
N ALA A 98 26.19 -24.58 12.18
CA ALA A 98 26.52 -24.83 10.76
C ALA A 98 25.27 -25.12 9.87
N SER A 99 25.14 -24.32 8.79
CA SER A 99 24.72 -24.60 7.39
C SER A 99 23.81 -25.77 6.99
N ASP A 100 22.92 -25.43 6.03
CA ASP A 100 22.39 -26.20 4.89
C ASP A 100 21.35 -27.31 5.11
N ALA A 101 20.12 -27.02 4.65
CA ALA A 101 19.22 -27.89 3.85
C ALA A 101 17.93 -27.07 3.58
N GLY A 102 17.49 -26.78 2.36
CA GLY A 102 17.38 -27.68 1.21
C GLY A 102 16.02 -28.40 1.29
N TYR A 103 14.91 -27.69 1.01
CA TYR A 103 13.58 -28.30 1.00
C TYR A 103 13.46 -29.31 -0.15
N GLN A 104 13.20 -30.54 0.25
CA GLN A 104 13.07 -31.72 -0.59
C GLN A 104 11.70 -31.78 -1.24
N ASN A 105 11.76 -32.06 -2.53
CA ASN A 105 10.70 -32.37 -3.47
C ASN A 105 10.05 -33.72 -3.10
N TYR A 106 8.71 -33.81 -3.08
CA TYR A 106 7.98 -35.08 -3.01
C TYR A 106 7.22 -35.31 -4.31
N SER A 107 7.72 -36.26 -5.09
CA SER A 107 7.05 -36.87 -6.24
C SER A 107 6.60 -38.31 -5.92
N GLU A 108 5.60 -38.78 -6.68
CA GLU A 108 5.00 -40.12 -6.76
C GLU A 108 3.81 -40.38 -5.82
N THR A 109 2.62 -40.71 -6.34
CA THR A 109 2.36 -41.97 -7.04
C THR A 109 1.15 -41.89 -7.98
N ALA A 110 1.21 -42.71 -9.04
CA ALA A 110 0.21 -42.87 -10.09
C ALA A 110 -0.74 -44.07 -9.85
N GLN A 111 -1.81 -44.10 -10.68
CA GLN A 111 -2.80 -45.15 -10.96
C GLN A 111 -4.04 -45.13 -10.06
N THR A 112 -5.27 -45.05 -10.58
CA THR A 112 -5.88 -46.00 -11.53
C THR A 112 -6.85 -45.38 -12.55
N ALA A 113 -6.99 -46.05 -13.70
CA ALA A 113 -7.91 -45.75 -14.79
C ALA A 113 -9.38 -46.08 -14.46
N GLU A 114 -10.32 -45.33 -15.05
CA GLU A 114 -11.65 -45.83 -15.42
C GLU A 114 -12.30 -44.97 -16.55
N THR A 115 -12.50 -45.63 -17.69
CA THR A 115 -13.62 -45.58 -18.67
C THR A 115 -14.37 -44.30 -19.06
N TYR A 116 -14.39 -44.09 -20.39
CA TYR A 116 -15.42 -43.49 -21.25
C TYR A 116 -16.82 -43.28 -20.64
N GLU A 117 -17.34 -42.06 -20.80
CA GLU A 117 -18.73 -41.82 -21.19
C GLU A 117 -18.84 -40.58 -22.10
N SER A 118 -19.51 -40.78 -23.23
CA SER A 118 -19.89 -39.80 -24.23
C SER A 118 -21.17 -39.05 -23.85
N GLY A 119 -21.28 -37.75 -24.15
CA GLY A 119 -22.60 -37.15 -24.33
C GLY A 119 -22.71 -35.62 -24.25
N ALA A 120 -23.00 -35.02 -25.42
CA ALA A 120 -23.75 -33.77 -25.66
C ALA A 120 -23.18 -32.43 -25.11
N GLY A 121 -23.15 -31.32 -25.83
CA GLY A 121 -23.64 -30.95 -27.15
C GLY A 121 -23.56 -29.42 -27.26
N TYR A 122 -22.80 -28.90 -28.23
CA TYR A 122 -22.75 -27.46 -28.48
C TYR A 122 -23.85 -27.07 -29.48
N GLN A 123 -24.83 -26.31 -28.99
CA GLN A 123 -25.83 -25.64 -29.82
C GLN A 123 -25.27 -24.31 -30.33
N ASN A 124 -25.27 -24.18 -31.65
CA ASN A 124 -25.02 -22.99 -32.43
C ASN A 124 -26.06 -21.90 -32.13
N TYR A 125 -25.62 -20.66 -31.91
CA TYR A 125 -26.40 -19.47 -32.24
C TYR A 125 -25.52 -18.54 -33.08
N ASN A 126 -25.66 -18.66 -34.40
CA ASN A 126 -25.29 -17.61 -35.34
C ASN A 126 -26.54 -16.76 -35.60
N GLN A 127 -26.49 -15.48 -35.27
CA GLN A 127 -27.40 -14.49 -35.83
C GLN A 127 -26.63 -13.22 -36.20
N THR A 128 -26.71 -12.93 -37.49
CA THR A 128 -26.16 -11.81 -38.27
C THR A 128 -26.58 -10.43 -37.79
N MET A 129 -25.69 -9.43 -37.85
CA MET A 129 -26.02 -8.07 -38.31
C MET A 129 -24.80 -7.39 -38.97
N GLN A 130 -25.08 -6.67 -40.08
CA GLN A 130 -24.16 -5.87 -40.89
C GLN A 130 -23.76 -4.55 -40.19
N PRO A 131 -22.66 -3.88 -40.58
CA PRO A 131 -22.25 -2.61 -39.98
C PRO A 131 -22.92 -1.40 -40.65
N ALA A 132 -23.22 -0.39 -39.83
CA ALA A 132 -23.61 0.95 -40.25
C ALA A 132 -22.47 1.94 -39.96
N GLU A 133 -22.28 2.85 -40.91
CA GLU A 133 -21.29 3.93 -40.94
C GLU A 133 -21.57 4.99 -39.86
N ALA A 134 -20.55 5.66 -39.29
CA ALA A 134 -20.12 6.99 -39.73
C ALA A 134 -19.40 7.89 -38.68
N TYR A 135 -18.45 8.69 -39.21
CA TYR A 135 -17.90 10.01 -38.84
C TYR A 135 -16.95 10.23 -37.63
N GLY A 136 -15.77 10.82 -37.94
CA GLY A 136 -14.89 11.55 -37.00
C GLY A 136 -13.50 11.92 -37.56
N TYR A 137 -13.44 13.04 -38.28
CA TYR A 137 -12.30 13.86 -38.79
C TYR A 137 -11.38 14.37 -37.65
N ASP A 138 -10.09 14.69 -37.81
CA ASP A 138 -9.40 15.76 -38.58
C ASP A 138 -7.88 15.65 -38.28
N ALA A 139 -6.86 16.26 -38.90
CA ALA A 139 -6.48 16.64 -40.27
C ALA A 139 -5.04 17.21 -40.15
N GLY A 140 -4.20 17.02 -41.16
CA GLY A 140 -2.86 17.62 -41.18
C GLY A 140 -2.01 17.33 -42.42
N ASN A 141 -2.39 17.92 -43.57
CA ASN A 141 -1.51 18.49 -44.63
C ASN A 141 -0.58 17.50 -45.42
N GLN A 142 -0.39 17.51 -46.76
CA GLN A 142 -0.59 18.47 -47.85
C GLN A 142 -0.82 17.78 -49.21
N ASN A 143 -1.63 18.46 -50.04
CA ASN A 143 -1.77 18.45 -51.50
C ASN A 143 -0.66 17.82 -52.36
N TYR A 144 -1.04 17.15 -53.46
CA TYR A 144 -0.80 17.63 -54.84
C TYR A 144 -1.89 17.15 -55.81
N ALA A 145 -2.12 18.00 -56.81
CA ALA A 145 -3.34 18.18 -57.60
C ALA A 145 -3.62 17.15 -58.72
N TYR A 146 -4.92 17.05 -59.06
CA TYR A 146 -5.52 16.45 -60.25
C TYR A 146 -5.30 17.26 -61.54
N PRO A 147 -5.59 16.67 -62.71
CA PRO A 147 -6.76 17.11 -63.48
C PRO A 147 -7.65 15.92 -63.92
N ALA A 148 -8.96 15.90 -63.58
CA ALA A 148 -10.12 16.41 -64.36
C ALA A 148 -10.36 15.64 -65.68
N GLU A 149 -11.23 14.61 -65.66
CA GLU A 149 -12.66 14.59 -66.08
C GLU A 149 -12.82 14.41 -67.61
N GLU A 150 -13.53 13.41 -68.16
CA GLU A 150 -15.01 13.33 -68.27
C GLU A 150 -15.48 12.03 -69.00
N PRO A 151 -16.79 11.72 -69.07
CA PRO A 151 -17.37 10.41 -68.73
C PRO A 151 -17.89 9.63 -69.94
N ILE A 152 -18.03 8.29 -69.88
CA ILE A 152 -19.07 7.61 -70.69
C ILE A 152 -19.67 6.37 -70.00
N GLN A 153 -21.00 6.43 -70.00
CA GLN A 153 -22.08 5.50 -69.68
C GLN A 153 -21.93 4.04 -70.13
N TYR A 154 -22.51 3.16 -69.32
CA TYR A 154 -22.78 1.75 -69.62
C TYR A 154 -23.81 1.59 -70.74
N GLN A 155 -23.57 0.62 -71.64
CA GLN A 155 -24.65 -0.06 -72.34
C GLN A 155 -24.53 -1.59 -72.24
N LEU A 156 -25.59 -2.15 -71.67
CA LEU A 156 -26.06 -3.52 -71.77
C LEU A 156 -25.85 -4.05 -73.19
N ASN A 157 -25.31 -5.27 -73.33
CA ASN A 157 -25.63 -6.06 -74.51
C ASN A 157 -26.08 -7.46 -74.13
N THR A 158 -27.36 -7.67 -74.40
CA THR A 158 -28.13 -8.90 -74.37
C THR A 158 -27.55 -9.93 -75.34
N GLN A 159 -27.39 -11.18 -74.87
CA GLN A 159 -27.21 -12.33 -75.76
C GLN A 159 -28.47 -12.53 -76.60
N GLN A 160 -28.33 -12.86 -77.88
CA GLN A 160 -29.17 -13.81 -78.61
C GLN A 160 -28.54 -14.21 -79.98
N PRO A 161 -28.94 -15.33 -80.61
CA PRO A 161 -28.03 -16.35 -81.12
C PRO A 161 -27.94 -16.40 -82.65
N VAL A 162 -26.83 -16.89 -83.22
CA VAL A 162 -26.76 -17.16 -84.67
C VAL A 162 -26.00 -18.46 -85.03
N LYS A 163 -26.80 -19.45 -85.41
CA LYS A 163 -26.70 -20.42 -86.54
C LYS A 163 -25.42 -21.24 -86.77
N LYS A 164 -25.63 -22.56 -86.67
CA LYS A 164 -24.82 -23.66 -87.21
C LYS A 164 -24.95 -23.79 -88.75
N LYS A 165 -23.83 -23.95 -89.50
CA LYS A 165 -23.68 -24.95 -90.60
C LYS A 165 -22.26 -25.02 -91.24
N SER A 166 -21.67 -26.22 -91.12
CA SER A 166 -20.75 -27.03 -91.99
C SER A 166 -19.63 -26.34 -92.79
N LYS A 167 -18.39 -26.89 -92.87
CA LYS A 167 -18.02 -28.23 -93.37
C LYS A 167 -16.69 -28.74 -92.77
N LYS A 168 -16.58 -30.07 -92.75
CA LYS A 168 -15.51 -30.91 -92.18
C LYS A 168 -14.15 -30.69 -92.88
N LYS A 169 -13.07 -30.59 -92.08
CA LYS A 169 -12.00 -31.60 -91.90
C LYS A 169 -10.95 -31.02 -90.94
N LEU A 170 -10.43 -31.87 -90.03
CA LEU A 170 -9.33 -31.62 -89.07
C LEU A 170 -9.67 -31.14 -87.64
N ILE A 171 -10.59 -31.80 -86.93
CA ILE A 171 -10.74 -31.66 -85.47
C ILE A 171 -11.00 -33.06 -84.87
N ILE A 172 -9.94 -33.84 -84.67
CA ILE A 172 -9.94 -35.02 -83.78
C ILE A 172 -8.92 -34.84 -82.64
N ILE A 173 -8.06 -33.83 -82.71
CA ILE A 173 -7.10 -33.49 -81.64
C ILE A 173 -7.67 -32.41 -80.70
N LEU A 174 -8.57 -31.53 -81.15
CA LEU A 174 -9.11 -30.45 -80.31
C LEU A 174 -10.26 -30.89 -79.37
N SER A 175 -11.03 -31.96 -79.70
CA SER A 175 -12.09 -32.45 -78.80
C SER A 175 -11.58 -33.39 -77.71
N SER A 176 -10.50 -34.13 -77.98
CA SER A 176 -9.79 -34.95 -76.99
C SER A 176 -8.95 -34.08 -76.06
N VAL A 177 -8.28 -33.05 -76.57
CA VAL A 177 -7.56 -32.06 -75.74
C VAL A 177 -8.54 -31.26 -74.87
N LEU A 178 -9.75 -30.92 -75.35
CA LEU A 178 -10.77 -30.27 -74.53
C LEU A 178 -11.33 -31.20 -73.45
N LEU A 179 -11.55 -32.49 -73.74
CA LEU A 179 -11.98 -33.47 -72.74
C LEU A 179 -10.89 -33.76 -71.69
N VAL A 180 -9.63 -33.83 -72.10
CA VAL A 180 -8.48 -33.97 -71.19
C VAL A 180 -8.27 -32.69 -70.37
N ALA A 181 -8.47 -31.51 -70.95
CA ALA A 181 -8.41 -30.25 -70.22
C ALA A 181 -9.55 -30.10 -69.21
N ILE A 182 -10.77 -30.52 -69.55
CA ILE A 182 -11.92 -30.55 -68.62
C ILE A 182 -11.71 -31.61 -67.54
N ALA A 183 -11.23 -32.80 -67.90
CA ALA A 183 -10.90 -33.85 -66.93
C ALA A 183 -9.74 -33.41 -66.02
N ALA A 184 -8.70 -32.79 -66.54
CA ALA A 184 -7.60 -32.22 -65.75
C ALA A 184 -8.08 -31.07 -64.87
N ALA A 185 -8.96 -30.19 -65.37
CA ALA A 185 -9.57 -29.11 -64.59
C ALA A 185 -10.48 -29.60 -63.46
N ILE A 186 -10.93 -30.86 -63.48
CA ILE A 186 -11.72 -31.48 -62.40
C ILE A 186 -10.83 -32.36 -61.51
N ILE A 187 -9.95 -33.18 -62.10
CA ILE A 187 -9.10 -34.14 -61.39
C ILE A 187 -8.00 -33.43 -60.60
N ILE A 188 -7.34 -32.41 -61.16
CA ILE A 188 -6.25 -31.68 -60.49
C ILE A 188 -6.73 -31.01 -59.19
N PRO A 189 -7.84 -30.22 -59.17
CA PRO A 189 -8.32 -29.65 -57.90
C PRO A 189 -8.83 -30.71 -56.91
N LEU A 190 -9.39 -31.83 -57.37
CA LEU A 190 -9.76 -32.95 -56.49
C LEU A 190 -8.54 -33.61 -55.84
N SER A 191 -7.46 -33.81 -56.59
CA SER A 191 -6.21 -34.36 -56.08
C SER A 191 -5.50 -33.40 -55.10
N ILE A 192 -5.53 -32.09 -55.37
CA ILE A 192 -5.01 -31.06 -54.46
C ILE A 192 -5.82 -31.04 -53.16
N LYS A 193 -7.16 -31.12 -53.25
CA LYS A 193 -8.03 -31.15 -52.08
C LYS A 193 -7.77 -32.40 -51.22
N ALA A 194 -7.69 -33.58 -51.83
CA ALA A 194 -7.40 -34.83 -51.11
C ALA A 194 -6.03 -34.80 -50.41
N SER A 195 -5.01 -34.22 -51.05
CA SER A 195 -3.69 -34.05 -50.43
C SER A 195 -3.70 -33.05 -49.27
N LYS A 196 -4.44 -31.93 -49.39
CA LYS A 196 -4.61 -30.98 -48.29
C LYS A 196 -5.37 -31.60 -47.12
N GLN A 197 -6.40 -32.40 -47.40
CA GLN A 197 -7.16 -33.13 -46.38
C GLN A 197 -6.26 -34.05 -45.56
N ALA A 198 -5.44 -34.88 -46.20
CA ALA A 198 -4.56 -35.79 -45.48
C ALA A 198 -3.60 -35.06 -44.53
N LYS A 199 -3.00 -33.93 -44.99
CA LYS A 199 -2.14 -33.09 -44.14
C LYS A 199 -2.91 -32.42 -43.00
N TYR A 200 -4.15 -32.02 -43.27
CA TYR A 200 -5.02 -31.45 -42.26
C TYR A 200 -5.32 -32.48 -41.18
N ASP A 201 -5.72 -33.70 -41.57
CA ASP A 201 -6.00 -34.80 -40.64
C ASP A 201 -4.75 -35.17 -39.81
N ASP A 202 -3.56 -35.20 -40.43
CA ASP A 202 -2.28 -35.40 -39.72
C ASP A 202 -2.00 -34.28 -38.70
N ALA A 203 -2.26 -33.02 -39.06
CA ALA A 203 -2.09 -31.87 -38.17
C ALA A 203 -3.06 -31.89 -36.99
N ILE A 204 -4.28 -32.40 -37.18
CA ILE A 204 -5.25 -32.62 -36.10
C ILE A 204 -4.69 -33.63 -35.10
N LEU A 205 -4.15 -34.76 -35.57
CA LEU A 205 -3.57 -35.78 -34.69
C LEU A 205 -2.41 -35.23 -33.86
N LEU A 206 -1.54 -34.42 -34.47
CA LEU A 206 -0.44 -33.75 -33.76
C LEU A 206 -0.94 -32.72 -32.74
N MET A 207 -1.98 -31.96 -33.07
CA MET A 207 -2.59 -31.01 -32.13
C MET A 207 -3.23 -31.73 -30.94
N GLU A 208 -3.95 -32.83 -31.19
CA GLU A 208 -4.57 -33.66 -30.16
C GLU A 208 -3.54 -34.38 -29.28
N SER A 209 -2.34 -34.66 -29.80
CA SER A 209 -1.23 -35.22 -29.02
C SER A 209 -0.41 -34.17 -28.26
N GLY A 210 -0.77 -32.88 -28.32
CA GLY A 210 -0.02 -31.78 -27.71
C GLY A 210 1.25 -31.37 -28.47
N SER A 211 1.49 -31.92 -29.66
CA SER A 211 2.63 -31.56 -30.52
C SER A 211 2.37 -30.27 -31.30
N TYR A 212 2.11 -29.19 -30.56
CA TYR A 212 1.60 -27.93 -31.11
C TYR A 212 2.54 -27.26 -32.11
N ALA A 213 3.86 -27.30 -31.90
CA ALA A 213 4.82 -26.71 -32.83
C ALA A 213 4.79 -27.39 -34.21
N GLU A 214 4.67 -28.72 -34.24
CA GLU A 214 4.57 -29.50 -35.48
C GLU A 214 3.21 -29.27 -36.16
N ALA A 215 2.12 -29.33 -35.38
CA ALA A 215 0.76 -29.06 -35.86
C ALA A 215 0.63 -27.64 -36.45
N GLN A 216 1.15 -26.62 -35.76
CA GLN A 216 1.18 -25.23 -36.21
C GLN A 216 1.83 -25.13 -37.60
N THR A 217 2.98 -25.78 -37.79
CA THR A 217 3.73 -25.73 -39.05
C THR A 217 2.91 -26.31 -40.21
N ILE A 218 2.21 -27.42 -39.98
CA ILE A 218 1.39 -28.06 -41.02
C ILE A 218 0.14 -27.21 -41.31
N PHE A 219 -0.57 -26.74 -40.29
CA PHE A 219 -1.74 -25.87 -40.45
C PHE A 219 -1.41 -24.54 -41.14
N ALA A 220 -0.30 -23.89 -40.78
CA ALA A 220 0.16 -22.69 -41.46
C ALA A 220 0.47 -22.94 -42.94
N GLY A 221 1.03 -24.12 -43.26
CA GLY A 221 1.28 -24.55 -44.64
C GLY A 221 0.02 -24.84 -45.46
N LEU A 222 -1.12 -25.08 -44.81
CA LEU A 222 -2.41 -25.33 -45.46
C LEU A 222 -3.14 -24.03 -45.85
N GLY A 223 -2.84 -22.91 -45.19
CA GLY A 223 -3.41 -21.59 -45.44
C GLY A 223 -4.90 -21.55 -45.17
N ASP A 224 -5.70 -21.04 -46.11
CA ASP A 224 -7.17 -20.93 -45.99
C ASP A 224 -7.92 -22.26 -46.21
N PHE A 225 -7.23 -23.39 -46.09
CA PHE A 225 -7.88 -24.69 -46.20
C PHE A 225 -8.61 -25.01 -44.90
N GLU A 226 -9.93 -25.10 -44.98
CA GLU A 226 -10.79 -25.29 -43.80
C GLU A 226 -10.56 -24.19 -42.76
N ASP A 227 -10.39 -24.53 -41.49
CA ASP A 227 -10.05 -23.62 -40.40
C ASP A 227 -8.55 -23.69 -40.04
N SER A 228 -7.68 -24.11 -40.97
CA SER A 228 -6.24 -24.28 -40.70
C SER A 228 -5.58 -23.01 -40.19
N ALA A 229 -5.97 -21.82 -40.65
CA ALA A 229 -5.44 -20.56 -40.13
C ALA A 229 -5.73 -20.37 -38.63
N ASP A 230 -6.97 -20.66 -38.20
CA ASP A 230 -7.38 -20.58 -36.80
C ASP A 230 -6.71 -21.67 -35.96
N LYS A 231 -6.58 -22.89 -36.50
CA LYS A 231 -5.86 -23.99 -35.82
C LYS A 231 -4.36 -23.73 -35.68
N ALA A 232 -3.73 -23.09 -36.67
CA ALA A 232 -2.34 -22.66 -36.56
C ALA A 232 -2.17 -21.64 -35.44
N LEU A 233 -3.08 -20.66 -35.32
CA LEU A 233 -3.08 -19.70 -34.22
C LEU A 233 -3.30 -20.38 -32.87
N PHE A 234 -4.25 -21.30 -32.78
CA PHE A 234 -4.49 -22.10 -31.57
C PHE A 234 -3.23 -22.87 -31.15
N CYS A 235 -2.58 -23.58 -32.07
CA CYS A 235 -1.36 -24.33 -31.77
C CYS A 235 -0.22 -23.40 -31.30
N LYS A 236 -0.03 -22.25 -31.95
CA LYS A 236 0.96 -21.25 -31.53
C LYS A 236 0.70 -20.77 -30.09
N ASN A 237 -0.55 -20.43 -29.78
CA ASN A 237 -0.93 -19.96 -28.46
C ASN A 237 -0.82 -21.08 -27.41
N SER A 238 -1.17 -22.33 -27.75
CA SER A 238 -0.97 -23.48 -26.87
C SER A 238 0.49 -23.73 -26.54
N ALA A 239 1.39 -23.69 -27.53
CA ALA A 239 2.83 -23.83 -27.30
C ALA A 239 3.37 -22.70 -26.40
N THR A 240 2.98 -21.44 -26.66
CA THR A 240 3.38 -20.29 -25.83
C THR A 240 2.84 -20.41 -24.40
N TYR A 241 1.64 -20.98 -24.23
CA TYR A 241 1.04 -21.22 -22.93
C TYR A 241 1.81 -22.29 -22.14
N GLU A 242 2.21 -23.39 -22.79
CA GLU A 242 3.05 -24.42 -22.16
C GLU A 242 4.41 -23.87 -21.76
N ASP A 243 5.03 -23.06 -22.62
CA ASP A 243 6.28 -22.36 -22.30
C ASP A 243 6.13 -21.37 -21.13
N ALA A 244 4.95 -20.77 -20.93
CA ALA A 244 4.67 -19.87 -19.81
C ALA A 244 4.41 -20.64 -18.50
N ILE A 245 3.81 -21.83 -18.59
CA ILE A 245 3.66 -22.75 -17.45
C ILE A 245 5.03 -23.26 -17.01
N ALA A 246 5.93 -23.58 -17.95
CA ALA A 246 7.29 -23.98 -17.62
C ALA A 246 8.06 -22.86 -16.91
N ASP A 247 7.89 -21.59 -17.30
CA ASP A 247 8.47 -20.47 -16.56
C ASP A 247 7.91 -20.36 -15.13
N LEU A 248 6.58 -20.56 -14.95
CA LEU A 248 5.96 -20.60 -13.61
C LEU A 248 6.50 -21.72 -12.73
N GLU A 249 6.66 -22.92 -13.29
CA GLU A 249 7.23 -24.08 -12.57
C GLU A 249 8.68 -23.84 -12.15
N ASN A 250 9.39 -22.94 -12.84
CA ASN A 250 10.74 -22.48 -12.48
C ASN A 250 10.74 -21.19 -11.65
N GLU A 251 9.56 -20.72 -11.20
CA GLU A 251 9.39 -19.47 -10.43
C GLU A 251 9.89 -18.22 -11.17
N ASP A 252 10.01 -18.28 -12.50
CA ASP A 252 10.37 -17.15 -13.34
C ASP A 252 9.11 -16.33 -13.68
N TYR A 253 8.56 -15.68 -12.64
CA TYR A 253 7.29 -14.98 -12.70
C TYR A 253 7.29 -13.84 -13.73
N GLU A 254 8.43 -13.16 -13.94
CA GLU A 254 8.56 -12.08 -14.92
C GLU A 254 8.41 -12.58 -16.36
N ASN A 255 9.13 -13.66 -16.73
CA ASN A 255 9.01 -14.23 -18.07
C ASN A 255 7.66 -14.90 -18.28
N ALA A 256 7.16 -15.64 -17.28
CA ALA A 256 5.83 -16.23 -17.31
C ALA A 256 4.75 -15.17 -17.54
N ARG A 257 4.77 -14.09 -16.76
CA ARG A 257 3.85 -12.96 -16.87
C ARG A 257 3.85 -12.37 -18.28
N ALA A 258 5.02 -12.12 -18.86
CA ALA A 258 5.14 -11.55 -20.19
C ALA A 258 4.50 -12.47 -21.26
N LYS A 259 4.72 -13.78 -21.17
CA LYS A 259 4.11 -14.76 -22.08
C LYS A 259 2.60 -14.86 -21.91
N PHE A 260 2.08 -14.96 -20.68
CA PHE A 260 0.63 -14.98 -20.43
C PHE A 260 -0.05 -13.68 -20.84
N PHE A 261 0.59 -12.53 -20.61
CA PHE A 261 0.06 -11.24 -21.05
C PHE A 261 -0.05 -11.18 -22.58
N GLY A 262 0.97 -11.68 -23.30
CA GLY A 262 0.96 -11.77 -24.77
C GLY A 262 -0.12 -12.71 -25.33
N LEU A 263 -0.60 -13.66 -24.52
CA LEU A 263 -1.68 -14.59 -24.88
C LEU A 263 -3.09 -13.99 -24.76
N GLY A 264 -3.25 -12.84 -24.09
CA GLY A 264 -4.53 -12.18 -23.92
C GLY A 264 -5.57 -13.10 -23.27
N SER A 265 -6.76 -13.23 -23.89
CA SER A 265 -7.87 -14.04 -23.36
C SER A 265 -7.76 -15.55 -23.65
N PHE A 266 -6.59 -16.04 -24.10
CA PHE A 266 -6.41 -17.45 -24.36
C PHE A 266 -6.35 -18.24 -23.04
N LYS A 267 -7.27 -19.20 -22.86
CA LYS A 267 -7.42 -19.97 -21.61
C LYS A 267 -7.55 -19.05 -20.38
N ASP A 268 -6.91 -19.40 -19.28
CA ASP A 268 -6.83 -18.67 -18.00
C ASP A 268 -5.61 -17.73 -17.94
N SER A 269 -4.98 -17.40 -19.08
CA SER A 269 -3.81 -16.52 -19.12
C SER A 269 -3.99 -15.20 -18.34
N PRO A 270 -5.15 -14.51 -18.35
CA PRO A 270 -5.34 -13.30 -17.54
C PRO A 270 -5.22 -13.57 -16.03
N GLY A 271 -5.73 -14.70 -15.53
CA GLY A 271 -5.58 -15.11 -14.14
C GLY A 271 -4.14 -15.47 -13.80
N LYS A 272 -3.41 -16.09 -14.74
CA LYS A 272 -1.98 -16.39 -14.59
C LYS A 272 -1.10 -15.14 -14.59
N VAL A 273 -1.46 -14.09 -15.34
CA VAL A 273 -0.80 -12.78 -15.24
C VAL A 273 -0.94 -12.22 -13.83
N GLN A 274 -2.17 -12.17 -13.31
CA GLN A 274 -2.43 -11.67 -11.96
C GLN A 274 -1.70 -12.50 -10.89
N TYR A 275 -1.68 -13.83 -11.05
CA TYR A 275 -0.90 -14.71 -10.18
C TYR A 275 0.58 -14.32 -10.17
N CYS A 276 1.20 -14.12 -11.35
CA CYS A 276 2.60 -13.68 -11.43
C CYS A 276 2.81 -12.29 -10.79
N ASP A 277 1.89 -11.34 -11.04
CA ASP A 277 1.96 -9.99 -10.46
C ASP A 277 2.08 -10.02 -8.93
N TYR A 278 1.33 -10.91 -8.26
CA TYR A 278 1.42 -11.02 -6.81
C TYR A 278 2.78 -11.52 -6.31
N PHE A 279 3.37 -12.52 -6.97
CA PHE A 279 4.70 -13.04 -6.58
C PHE A 279 5.82 -12.02 -6.84
N ILE A 280 5.72 -11.26 -7.94
CA ILE A 280 6.64 -10.15 -8.22
C ILE A 280 6.51 -9.08 -7.13
N SER A 281 5.27 -8.70 -6.78
CA SER A 281 5.00 -7.71 -5.72
C SER A 281 5.52 -8.18 -4.36
N TYR A 282 5.34 -9.45 -4.00
CA TYR A 282 5.89 -10.00 -2.77
C TYR A 282 7.43 -9.91 -2.77
N GLY A 283 8.10 -10.26 -3.87
CA GLY A 283 9.56 -10.11 -4.00
C GLY A 283 10.03 -8.64 -3.87
N GLU A 284 9.25 -7.69 -4.40
CA GLU A 284 9.51 -6.25 -4.21
C GLU A 284 9.37 -5.84 -2.73
N ALA A 285 8.32 -6.30 -2.05
CA ALA A 285 8.11 -6.05 -0.62
C ALA A 285 9.25 -6.60 0.24
N GLU A 286 9.76 -7.81 -0.06
CA GLU A 286 10.95 -8.36 0.60
C GLU A 286 12.18 -7.48 0.37
N GLY A 287 12.38 -6.97 -0.85
CA GLY A 287 13.47 -6.06 -1.18
C GLY A 287 13.40 -4.76 -0.38
N LEU A 288 12.23 -4.14 -0.34
CA LEU A 288 11.96 -2.91 0.42
C LEU A 288 12.18 -3.13 1.91
N PHE A 289 11.62 -4.22 2.46
CA PHE A 289 11.79 -4.61 3.86
C PHE A 289 13.26 -4.75 4.24
N ASN A 290 14.04 -5.48 3.44
CA ASN A 290 15.47 -5.68 3.68
C ASN A 290 16.31 -4.40 3.53
N SER A 291 15.82 -3.42 2.76
CA SER A 291 16.45 -2.11 2.62
C SER A 291 16.08 -1.11 3.74
N GLY A 292 15.11 -1.47 4.60
CA GLY A 292 14.61 -0.61 5.68
C GLY A 292 13.45 0.32 5.26
N ASP A 293 12.95 0.20 4.04
CA ASP A 293 11.76 0.94 3.58
C ASP A 293 10.49 0.20 4.03
N TYR A 294 10.24 0.22 5.33
CA TYR A 294 9.15 -0.52 5.96
C TYR A 294 7.77 0.03 5.59
N GLU A 295 7.65 1.32 5.30
CA GLU A 295 6.37 1.90 4.89
C GLU A 295 5.97 1.41 3.49
N ALA A 296 6.88 1.45 2.51
CA ALA A 296 6.60 0.93 1.18
C ALA A 296 6.39 -0.58 1.19
N ALA A 297 7.19 -1.34 1.95
CA ALA A 297 7.02 -2.79 2.08
C ALA A 297 5.65 -3.14 2.68
N ARG A 298 5.25 -2.46 3.76
CA ARG A 298 3.94 -2.62 4.41
C ARG A 298 2.79 -2.47 3.43
N ASP A 299 2.82 -1.40 2.63
CA ASP A 299 1.74 -1.10 1.70
C ASP A 299 1.56 -2.21 0.65
N ILE A 300 2.65 -2.83 0.22
CA ILE A 300 2.58 -3.98 -0.69
C ILE A 300 2.05 -5.22 0.04
N TYR A 301 2.58 -5.58 1.22
CA TYR A 301 2.10 -6.75 1.97
C TYR A 301 0.59 -6.70 2.24
N ASN A 302 0.05 -5.52 2.56
CA ASN A 302 -1.38 -5.32 2.81
C ASN A 302 -2.29 -5.62 1.61
N LEU A 303 -1.74 -5.56 0.38
CA LEU A 303 -2.50 -5.79 -0.86
C LEU A 303 -2.39 -7.23 -1.36
N LEU A 304 -1.57 -8.07 -0.71
CA LEU A 304 -1.36 -9.44 -1.14
C LEU A 304 -2.49 -10.36 -0.65
N PRO A 305 -2.93 -11.31 -1.48
CA PRO A 305 -4.00 -12.24 -1.12
C PRO A 305 -3.50 -13.27 -0.10
N ALA A 306 -4.18 -13.35 1.05
CA ALA A 306 -3.77 -14.16 2.20
C ALA A 306 -3.74 -15.68 1.94
N ASP A 307 -4.48 -16.17 0.94
CA ASP A 307 -4.44 -17.57 0.53
C ASP A 307 -3.16 -17.93 -0.23
N LEU A 308 -2.51 -16.96 -0.89
CA LEU A 308 -1.22 -17.14 -1.55
C LEU A 308 -0.04 -16.76 -0.64
N PHE A 309 -0.21 -15.75 0.21
CA PHE A 309 0.84 -15.21 1.08
C PHE A 309 0.33 -15.13 2.53
N PRO A 310 0.24 -16.27 3.23
CA PRO A 310 -0.30 -16.32 4.59
C PRO A 310 0.55 -15.55 5.61
N ASP A 311 1.82 -15.31 5.32
CA ASP A 311 2.77 -14.56 6.13
C ASP A 311 2.75 -13.04 5.85
N ALA A 312 2.10 -12.58 4.77
CA ALA A 312 2.10 -11.16 4.41
C ALA A 312 1.52 -10.28 5.52
N MET A 313 0.48 -10.73 6.22
CA MET A 313 -0.11 -9.98 7.33
C MET A 313 0.83 -9.87 8.54
N GLU A 314 1.55 -10.95 8.85
CA GLU A 314 2.58 -10.92 9.91
C GLU A 314 3.73 -9.97 9.52
N LYS A 315 4.15 -9.99 8.26
CA LYS A 315 5.17 -9.06 7.73
C LYS A 315 4.70 -7.62 7.71
N TYR A 316 3.43 -7.36 7.45
CA TYR A 316 2.83 -6.04 7.59
C TYR A 316 2.92 -5.52 9.03
N ASP A 317 2.55 -6.34 10.02
CA ASP A 317 2.63 -5.95 11.44
C ASP A 317 4.10 -5.74 11.86
N LEU A 318 5.00 -6.59 11.37
CA LEU A 318 6.43 -6.42 11.57
C LEU A 318 6.95 -5.08 10.99
N CYS A 319 6.47 -4.65 9.82
CA CYS A 319 6.82 -3.35 9.25
C CYS A 319 6.34 -2.19 10.13
N LEU A 320 5.13 -2.28 10.71
CA LEU A 320 4.62 -1.27 11.63
C LEU A 320 5.51 -1.14 12.87
N ASN A 321 5.83 -2.26 13.51
CA ASN A 321 6.70 -2.26 14.69
C ASN A 321 8.11 -1.75 14.38
N LYS A 322 8.69 -2.16 13.24
CA LYS A 322 9.99 -1.67 12.78
C LYS A 322 10.00 -0.15 12.58
N LYS A 323 8.95 0.40 11.97
CA LYS A 323 8.81 1.86 11.76
C LYS A 323 8.63 2.60 13.09
N ALA A 324 7.75 2.11 13.97
CA ALA A 324 7.52 2.70 15.27
C ALA A 324 8.79 2.68 16.14
N TYR A 325 9.59 1.61 16.08
CA TYR A 325 10.88 1.53 16.76
C TYR A 325 11.87 2.59 16.24
N ILE A 326 11.96 2.78 14.92
CA ILE A 326 12.81 3.84 14.33
C ILE A 326 12.36 5.23 14.78
N ASP A 327 11.06 5.48 14.87
CA ASP A 327 10.52 6.77 15.31
C ASP A 327 10.82 7.01 16.80
N ALA A 328 10.68 5.98 17.65
CA ALA A 328 11.05 6.03 19.05
C ALA A 328 12.55 6.31 19.25
N GLU A 329 13.43 5.66 18.46
CA GLU A 329 14.86 5.98 18.41
C GLU A 329 15.11 7.43 17.99
N GLY A 330 14.34 7.94 17.02
CA GLY A 330 14.39 9.34 16.59
C GLY A 330 14.12 10.30 17.75
N LEU A 331 13.02 10.08 18.48
CA LEU A 331 12.64 10.87 19.66
C LEU A 331 13.73 10.84 20.74
N TYR A 332 14.28 9.65 21.02
CA TYR A 332 15.36 9.48 21.97
C TYR A 332 16.60 10.30 21.58
N ASN A 333 17.01 10.22 20.30
CA ASN A 333 18.18 10.94 19.79
C ASN A 333 17.98 12.46 19.73
N GLU A 334 16.73 12.93 19.63
CA GLU A 334 16.36 14.35 19.77
C GLU A 334 16.36 14.85 21.22
N GLY A 335 16.49 13.95 22.21
CA GLY A 335 16.42 14.28 23.64
C GLY A 335 14.99 14.47 24.17
N LYS A 336 13.98 14.03 23.41
CA LYS A 336 12.58 13.94 23.83
C LYS A 336 12.35 12.60 24.52
N PHE A 337 12.99 12.45 25.67
CA PHE A 337 13.04 11.19 26.39
C PHE A 337 11.67 10.71 26.87
N TYR A 338 10.76 11.61 27.24
CA TYR A 338 9.43 11.17 27.66
C TYR A 338 8.57 10.69 26.49
N ASP A 339 8.62 11.39 25.36
CA ASP A 339 7.91 10.95 24.15
C ASP A 339 8.48 9.62 23.64
N ALA A 340 9.81 9.46 23.69
CA ALA A 340 10.47 8.19 23.37
C ALA A 340 10.07 7.06 24.34
N TYR A 341 9.96 7.35 25.64
CA TYR A 341 9.53 6.40 26.66
C TYR A 341 8.13 5.83 26.33
N LEU A 342 7.17 6.71 26.01
CA LEU A 342 5.82 6.29 25.62
C LEU A 342 5.82 5.49 24.30
N ALA A 343 6.63 5.90 23.32
CA ALA A 343 6.74 5.19 22.05
C ALA A 343 7.34 3.78 22.22
N PHE A 344 8.35 3.60 23.08
CA PHE A 344 8.88 2.29 23.42
C PHE A 344 7.92 1.46 24.28
N GLU A 345 7.14 2.08 25.15
CA GLU A 345 6.09 1.40 25.93
C GLU A 345 5.06 0.74 25.00
N GLU A 346 4.61 1.46 23.97
CA GLU A 346 3.63 0.97 22.99
C GLU A 346 4.15 -0.24 22.20
N LEU A 347 5.46 -0.31 21.98
CA LEU A 347 6.13 -1.43 21.31
C LEU A 347 6.23 -2.70 22.19
N GLY A 348 6.12 -2.57 23.51
CA GLY A 348 6.16 -3.70 24.45
C GLY A 348 7.43 -4.56 24.34
N ASP A 349 7.24 -5.85 24.04
CA ASP A 349 8.32 -6.85 23.92
C ASP A 349 8.97 -6.88 22.52
N PHE A 350 8.68 -5.91 21.65
CA PHE A 350 9.27 -5.86 20.32
C PHE A 350 10.76 -5.49 20.40
N GLU A 351 11.63 -6.38 19.91
CA GLU A 351 13.08 -6.25 19.97
C GLU A 351 13.58 -5.98 21.40
N ASP A 352 14.31 -4.90 21.63
CA ASP A 352 14.77 -4.43 22.95
C ASP A 352 14.01 -3.18 23.41
N ALA A 353 12.79 -2.94 22.90
CA ALA A 353 12.01 -1.75 23.21
C ALA A 353 11.79 -1.56 24.72
N SER A 354 11.50 -2.64 25.45
CA SER A 354 11.37 -2.59 26.92
C SER A 354 12.67 -2.14 27.62
N GLU A 355 13.85 -2.58 27.18
CA GLU A 355 15.11 -2.07 27.71
C GLU A 355 15.37 -0.60 27.29
N ARG A 356 15.01 -0.24 26.06
CA ARG A 356 15.17 1.13 25.53
C ARG A 356 14.24 2.13 26.22
N GLN A 357 13.02 1.71 26.58
CA GLN A 357 12.10 2.47 27.41
C GLN A 357 12.78 2.87 28.73
N LEU A 358 13.39 1.92 29.44
CA LEU A 358 14.09 2.19 30.70
C LEU A 358 15.30 3.14 30.53
N GLN A 359 15.94 3.13 29.36
CA GLN A 359 17.05 4.04 29.05
C GLN A 359 16.58 5.49 28.83
N CYS A 360 15.30 5.71 28.55
CA CYS A 360 14.72 7.06 28.46
C CYS A 360 14.69 7.74 29.82
N VAL A 361 14.65 6.98 30.92
CA VAL A 361 14.70 7.53 32.28
C VAL A 361 16.10 8.05 32.59
N GLN A 362 16.20 9.35 32.79
CA GLN A 362 17.44 10.05 33.06
C GLN A 362 17.73 10.11 34.56
N PRO A 363 19.01 10.11 34.98
CA PRO A 363 19.36 10.38 36.36
C PRO A 363 18.94 11.79 36.74
N PHE A 364 18.27 11.92 37.88
CA PHE A 364 17.97 13.24 38.43
C PHE A 364 19.29 13.93 38.83
N PRO A 365 19.47 15.23 38.52
CA PRO A 365 20.77 15.89 38.65
C PRO A 365 21.19 16.19 40.11
N GLY A 366 20.35 15.85 41.10
CA GLY A 366 20.59 16.11 42.52
C GLY A 366 20.32 17.57 42.92
N THR A 367 20.41 17.87 44.22
CA THR A 367 20.13 19.21 44.74
C THR A 367 21.22 20.22 44.36
N ALA A 368 21.01 20.98 43.28
CA ALA A 368 21.90 22.04 42.81
C ALA A 368 21.26 22.93 41.74
N ALA A 369 21.92 24.03 41.41
CA ALA A 369 21.67 24.71 40.15
C ALA A 369 22.20 23.84 39.00
N THR A 370 21.36 23.53 38.03
CA THR A 370 21.71 22.69 36.86
C THR A 370 22.04 23.55 35.64
N TYR A 371 21.49 24.77 35.60
CA TYR A 371 21.82 25.80 34.62
C TYR A 371 21.97 27.16 35.31
N GLN A 372 22.92 27.96 34.85
CA GLN A 372 23.08 29.36 35.22
C GLN A 372 23.49 30.16 33.99
N ASN A 373 22.74 31.21 33.68
CA ASN A 373 23.10 32.16 32.64
C ASN A 373 24.29 33.01 33.09
N GLU A 374 25.37 32.99 32.31
CA GLU A 374 26.63 33.69 32.63
C GLU A 374 26.46 35.20 32.75
N GLU A 375 25.56 35.81 31.94
CA GLU A 375 25.28 37.25 31.98
C GLU A 375 24.57 37.68 33.28
N TYR A 376 23.92 36.71 33.94
CA TYR A 376 23.19 36.90 35.20
C TYR A 376 23.88 36.17 36.35
N SER A 377 25.17 35.84 36.24
CA SER A 377 25.94 35.31 37.36
C SER A 377 26.33 36.45 38.31
N SER A 378 25.73 36.47 39.50
CA SER A 378 25.95 37.51 40.50
C SER A 378 25.84 36.95 41.92
N THR A 379 26.37 37.71 42.89
CA THR A 379 26.21 37.47 44.32
C THR A 379 25.42 38.58 45.00
N ASP A 380 24.64 39.36 44.24
CA ASP A 380 23.87 40.49 44.77
C ASP A 380 22.88 40.03 45.84
N LEU A 381 22.22 38.88 45.64
CA LEU A 381 21.32 38.28 46.62
C LEU A 381 21.47 36.77 46.73
N SER A 382 20.96 36.23 47.83
CA SER A 382 20.84 34.79 48.11
C SER A 382 19.37 34.40 48.13
N LEU A 383 19.01 33.35 47.39
CA LEU A 383 17.68 32.75 47.41
C LEU A 383 17.81 31.29 47.89
N LYS A 384 17.31 31.02 49.10
CA LYS A 384 17.13 29.65 49.59
C LYS A 384 15.76 29.14 49.17
N ILE A 385 15.73 28.06 48.40
CA ILE A 385 14.52 27.37 47.98
C ILE A 385 14.31 26.18 48.92
N SER A 386 13.16 26.17 49.61
CA SER A 386 12.84 25.21 50.66
C SER A 386 11.48 24.56 50.39
N PRO A 387 11.43 23.52 49.55
CA PRO A 387 10.24 22.70 49.40
C PRO A 387 9.86 22.02 50.71
N TYR A 388 8.56 21.87 50.94
CA TYR A 388 8.05 20.99 51.98
C TYR A 388 8.40 19.54 51.65
N ASN A 389 8.68 18.72 52.67
CA ASN A 389 8.97 17.31 52.46
C ASN A 389 7.67 16.51 52.31
N ASP A 390 7.13 16.53 51.10
CA ASP A 390 5.92 15.82 50.67
C ASP A 390 6.23 14.57 49.82
N GLY A 391 7.51 14.20 49.70
CA GLY A 391 7.95 13.10 48.84
C GLY A 391 8.31 13.52 47.41
N ASN A 392 8.08 14.78 47.02
CA ASN A 392 8.34 15.24 45.66
C ASN A 392 9.78 15.71 45.47
N ARG A 393 10.34 15.38 44.31
CA ARG A 393 11.49 16.10 43.74
C ARG A 393 10.97 17.36 43.06
N ASN A 394 11.78 18.41 43.05
CA ASN A 394 11.40 19.71 42.52
C ASN A 394 12.42 20.17 41.48
N TYR A 395 11.93 20.75 40.39
CA TYR A 395 12.72 21.40 39.37
C TYR A 395 12.15 22.79 39.11
N LEU A 396 12.99 23.81 39.17
CA LEU A 396 12.57 25.20 39.00
C LEU A 396 13.29 25.82 37.81
N LYS A 397 12.55 26.62 37.03
CA LYS A 397 13.10 27.52 36.01
C LYS A 397 12.83 28.97 36.42
N ILE A 398 13.89 29.76 36.52
CA ILE A 398 13.83 31.17 36.95
C ILE A 398 14.15 32.04 35.75
N TYR A 399 13.25 32.95 35.42
CA TYR A 399 13.32 33.86 34.28
C TYR A 399 13.34 35.31 34.76
N THR A 400 13.87 36.22 33.94
CA THR A 400 13.65 37.67 34.11
C THR A 400 12.21 38.06 33.77
N ASP A 401 11.85 39.32 34.02
CA ASP A 401 10.60 39.93 33.55
C ASP A 401 10.51 40.09 32.03
N THR A 402 11.61 39.88 31.31
CA THR A 402 11.68 39.84 29.84
C THR A 402 11.86 38.42 29.29
N ASP A 403 11.47 37.39 30.05
CA ASP A 403 11.50 35.98 29.66
C ASP A 403 12.90 35.43 29.31
N VAL A 404 13.96 36.01 29.87
CA VAL A 404 15.31 35.43 29.74
C VAL A 404 15.51 34.38 30.83
N LEU A 405 15.82 33.13 30.47
CA LEU A 405 16.14 32.08 31.45
C LEU A 405 17.46 32.41 32.16
N VAL A 406 17.40 32.49 33.49
CA VAL A 406 18.50 32.88 34.36
C VAL A 406 19.12 31.68 35.06
N CYS A 407 18.29 30.80 35.63
CA CYS A 407 18.77 29.68 36.42
C CYS A 407 17.76 28.54 36.40
N CYS A 408 18.26 27.30 36.35
CA CYS A 408 17.48 26.11 36.64
C CYS A 408 17.98 25.47 37.93
N VAL A 409 17.07 24.99 38.78
CA VAL A 409 17.42 24.39 40.07
C VAL A 409 16.69 23.07 40.25
N ALA A 410 17.44 22.01 40.46
CA ALA A 410 16.93 20.72 40.88
C ALA A 410 17.08 20.57 42.39
N ILE A 411 16.09 19.93 43.03
CA ILE A 411 16.04 19.72 44.47
C ILE A 411 15.50 18.31 44.74
N GLU A 412 16.30 17.49 45.40
CA GLU A 412 15.90 16.15 45.83
C GLU A 412 14.85 16.20 46.95
N VAL A 413 14.21 15.05 47.20
CA VAL A 413 13.17 14.92 48.22
C VAL A 413 13.72 15.34 49.61
N GLY A 414 13.08 16.33 50.21
CA GLY A 414 13.41 16.81 51.56
C GLY A 414 14.66 17.71 51.66
N ASP A 415 15.32 17.97 50.54
CA ASP A 415 16.48 18.85 50.47
C ASP A 415 16.07 20.33 50.30
N THR A 416 17.05 21.22 50.45
CA THR A 416 16.90 22.65 50.14
C THR A 416 18.06 23.12 49.29
N ALA A 417 17.78 23.87 48.23
CA ALA A 417 18.81 24.50 47.42
C ALA A 417 19.03 25.96 47.84
N ARG A 418 20.25 26.46 47.62
CA ARG A 418 20.55 27.89 47.74
C ARG A 418 21.28 28.33 46.48
N ILE A 419 20.75 29.37 45.84
CA ILE A 419 21.32 29.98 44.64
C ILE A 419 21.60 31.46 44.90
N SER A 420 22.40 32.06 44.01
CA SER A 420 22.64 33.49 43.98
C SER A 420 22.17 34.07 42.66
N LEU A 421 21.55 35.25 42.73
CA LEU A 421 20.98 35.94 41.58
C LEU A 421 21.41 37.42 41.63
N PRO A 422 21.33 38.14 40.51
CA PRO A 422 21.33 39.60 40.49
C PRO A 422 20.10 40.15 41.23
N ALA A 423 20.12 41.43 41.60
CA ALA A 423 18.90 42.12 42.03
C ALA A 423 18.00 42.40 40.82
N GLY A 424 16.68 42.17 40.94
CA GLY A 424 15.76 42.34 39.82
C GLY A 424 14.39 41.72 40.03
N ASN A 425 13.58 41.74 38.96
CA ASN A 425 12.29 41.06 38.89
C ASN A 425 12.47 39.67 38.30
N TYR A 426 11.84 38.68 38.92
CA TYR A 426 11.92 37.30 38.48
C TYR A 426 10.54 36.67 38.32
N LYS A 427 10.37 35.92 37.25
CA LYS A 427 9.30 34.93 37.10
C LYS A 427 9.86 33.56 37.45
N ILE A 428 9.12 32.76 38.21
CA ILE A 428 9.58 31.43 38.62
C ILE A 428 8.53 30.39 38.25
N LYS A 429 8.96 29.38 37.51
CA LYS A 429 8.17 28.18 37.24
C LYS A 429 8.70 27.01 38.05
N ARG A 430 7.80 26.10 38.45
CA ARG A 430 8.09 24.91 39.25
C ARG A 430 7.45 23.68 38.61
N ALA A 431 8.25 22.66 38.36
CA ALA A 431 7.80 21.31 38.09
C ALA A 431 8.10 20.43 39.31
N PHE A 432 7.23 19.50 39.66
CA PHE A 432 7.49 18.53 40.71
C PHE A 432 6.77 17.21 40.48
N GLY A 433 7.29 16.15 41.08
CA GLY A 433 6.68 14.83 41.03
C GLY A 433 7.43 13.79 41.85
N THR A 434 6.76 12.66 42.07
CA THR A 434 7.34 11.44 42.67
C THR A 434 7.81 10.42 41.63
N GLY A 435 7.33 10.55 40.39
CA GLY A 435 7.59 9.65 39.26
C GLY A 435 8.98 9.81 38.68
N GLU A 436 9.21 9.23 37.50
CA GLU A 436 10.50 9.20 36.80
C GLU A 436 10.97 10.59 36.33
N TRP A 437 12.25 10.70 35.98
CA TRP A 437 12.84 11.94 35.44
C TRP A 437 13.32 11.70 34.01
N PHE A 438 12.93 12.57 33.09
CA PHE A 438 13.17 12.45 31.65
C PHE A 438 14.08 13.57 31.14
N GLY A 439 14.93 14.13 32.00
CA GLY A 439 15.84 15.22 31.63
C GLY A 439 15.21 16.60 31.74
N GLU A 440 15.98 17.65 31.48
CA GLU A 440 15.56 19.04 31.72
C GLU A 440 14.49 19.56 30.74
N THR A 441 14.34 18.88 29.59
CA THR A 441 13.33 19.19 28.57
C THR A 441 11.97 18.60 28.93
N ASP A 442 11.90 17.34 29.36
CA ASP A 442 10.65 16.63 29.62
C ASP A 442 10.30 16.51 31.11
N MET A 443 11.28 16.72 31.97
CA MET A 443 11.16 16.76 33.43
C MET A 443 10.52 15.49 34.00
N PHE A 444 9.28 15.57 34.46
CA PHE A 444 8.58 14.45 35.11
C PHE A 444 7.55 13.78 34.19
N GLY A 445 7.54 14.12 32.89
CA GLY A 445 6.52 13.63 31.96
C GLY A 445 5.12 14.09 32.35
N ASP A 446 4.08 13.37 31.91
CA ASP A 446 2.69 13.73 32.20
C ASP A 446 2.26 13.38 33.64
N GLU A 447 3.06 12.60 34.37
CA GLU A 447 2.86 12.39 35.82
C GLU A 447 3.31 13.60 36.66
N GLY A 448 4.09 14.50 36.07
CA GLY A 448 4.53 15.74 36.69
C GLY A 448 3.40 16.74 36.91
N THR A 449 3.58 17.61 37.90
CA THR A 449 2.76 18.82 38.05
C THR A 449 3.60 20.05 37.78
N TYR A 450 3.06 20.97 36.99
CA TYR A 450 3.75 22.14 36.46
C TYR A 450 3.00 23.41 36.84
N PHE A 451 3.71 24.36 37.46
CA PHE A 451 3.14 25.60 37.94
C PHE A 451 3.98 26.82 37.57
N LEU A 452 3.28 27.92 37.27
CA LEU A 452 3.80 29.28 37.36
C LEU A 452 3.57 29.80 38.78
N MET A 453 4.60 30.35 39.43
CA MET A 453 4.44 30.95 40.76
C MET A 453 3.97 32.40 40.67
N ILE A 454 3.01 32.75 41.53
CA ILE A 454 2.34 34.05 41.56
C ILE A 454 2.62 34.76 42.88
N ASN A 455 3.05 36.02 42.82
CA ASN A 455 3.11 36.90 43.98
C ASN A 455 1.68 37.33 44.37
N SER A 456 1.10 36.64 45.36
CA SER A 456 -0.32 36.83 45.70
C SER A 456 -0.63 38.17 46.38
N ASN A 457 0.39 38.89 46.87
CA ASN A 457 0.19 40.24 47.42
C ASN A 457 -0.06 41.28 46.32
N GLU A 458 0.59 41.09 45.17
CA GLU A 458 0.61 42.05 44.06
C GLU A 458 -0.20 41.57 42.85
N ASP A 459 -0.73 40.34 42.89
CA ASP A 459 -1.49 39.70 41.81
C ASP A 459 -0.72 39.70 40.49
N THR A 460 0.54 39.27 40.56
CA THR A 460 1.51 39.28 39.45
C THR A 460 2.41 38.06 39.48
N GLU A 461 2.92 37.64 38.32
CA GLU A 461 3.91 36.56 38.17
C GLU A 461 5.34 36.97 38.57
N TYR A 462 5.56 38.24 38.92
CA TYR A 462 6.89 38.77 39.21
C TYR A 462 7.19 38.91 40.70
N PHE A 463 8.40 38.49 41.07
CA PHE A 463 8.99 38.65 42.39
C PHE A 463 10.17 39.61 42.30
N TYR A 464 10.03 40.79 42.91
CA TYR A 464 11.14 41.74 43.02
C TYR A 464 12.07 41.34 44.18
N LEU A 465 13.34 41.10 43.87
CA LEU A 465 14.38 40.73 44.82
C LEU A 465 15.49 41.79 44.84
N GLU A 466 15.74 42.36 46.02
CA GLU A 466 16.61 43.50 46.25
C GLU A 466 18.09 43.11 46.41
N TYR A 467 18.97 44.06 46.08
CA TYR A 467 20.40 43.94 46.32
C TYR A 467 20.69 43.74 47.81
N GLY A 468 21.52 42.75 48.14
CA GLY A 468 21.91 42.37 49.49
C GLY A 468 20.88 41.52 50.24
N GLY A 469 19.78 41.11 49.60
CA GLY A 469 18.75 40.30 50.24
C GLY A 469 19.16 38.84 50.49
N ASP A 470 18.68 38.25 51.59
CA ASP A 470 18.72 36.80 51.86
C ASP A 470 17.28 36.30 51.96
N TYR A 471 16.77 35.78 50.85
CA TYR A 471 15.40 35.37 50.66
C TYR A 471 15.21 33.88 50.92
N ILE A 472 14.03 33.51 51.39
CA ILE A 472 13.60 32.11 51.52
C ILE A 472 12.29 31.94 50.75
N LEU A 473 12.34 31.14 49.70
CA LEU A 473 11.15 30.68 48.98
C LEU A 473 10.72 29.34 49.59
N THR A 474 9.60 29.36 50.33
CA THR A 474 9.01 28.15 50.91
C THR A 474 7.92 27.64 49.98
N ILE A 475 7.98 26.38 49.60
CA ILE A 475 7.14 25.80 48.54
C ILE A 475 6.32 24.63 49.09
N GLY A 476 5.04 24.54 48.73
CA GLY A 476 4.18 23.40 49.09
C GLY A 476 3.84 23.29 50.58
N ALA A 477 3.96 24.37 51.36
CA ALA A 477 3.68 24.32 52.79
C ALA A 477 2.17 24.11 53.06
N PRO A 478 1.79 23.15 53.93
CA PRO A 478 0.37 22.82 54.20
C PRO A 478 -0.36 23.85 55.07
N GLY A 479 0.28 24.98 55.39
CA GLY A 479 -0.26 25.99 56.29
C GLY A 479 0.44 27.34 56.14
N TYR A 480 0.02 28.30 56.95
CA TYR A 480 0.54 29.66 56.90
C TYR A 480 2.06 29.69 57.16
N VAL A 481 2.79 30.24 56.19
CA VAL A 481 4.20 30.58 56.31
C VAL A 481 4.31 32.10 56.47
N PRO A 482 4.96 32.62 57.53
CA PRO A 482 5.18 34.05 57.67
C PRO A 482 5.98 34.61 56.49
N GLY A 483 5.45 35.66 55.85
CA GLY A 483 6.10 36.31 54.70
C GLY A 483 5.10 36.79 53.67
N ASN A 484 5.61 37.11 52.47
CA ASN A 484 4.75 37.41 51.32
C ASN A 484 4.17 36.07 50.79
N PRO A 485 2.85 35.94 50.65
CA PRO A 485 2.23 34.74 50.10
C PRO A 485 2.60 34.53 48.63
N VAL A 486 2.90 33.27 48.30
CA VAL A 486 3.18 32.79 46.95
C VAL A 486 2.06 31.82 46.56
N GLY A 487 1.37 32.12 45.48
CA GLY A 487 0.37 31.27 44.84
C GLY A 487 0.95 30.50 43.66
N GLU A 488 0.15 29.61 43.09
CA GLU A 488 0.53 28.76 41.96
C GLU A 488 -0.60 28.74 40.92
N GLU A 489 -0.26 28.83 39.64
CA GLU A 489 -1.16 28.68 38.50
C GLU A 489 -0.69 27.51 37.62
N ASN A 490 -1.61 26.64 37.17
CA ASN A 490 -1.28 25.48 36.34
C ASN A 490 -0.62 25.89 35.02
N GLU A 491 0.41 25.15 34.64
CA GLU A 491 1.13 25.27 33.37
C GLU A 491 1.09 23.94 32.61
N ASP A 492 1.16 24.00 31.28
CA ASP A 492 1.32 22.80 30.46
C ASP A 492 2.80 22.41 30.40
N ARG A 493 3.09 21.11 30.42
CA ARG A 493 4.46 20.57 30.31
C ARG A 493 5.19 21.13 29.09
N ASN A 494 4.50 21.21 27.95
CA ASN A 494 5.08 21.63 26.68
C ASN A 494 5.39 23.14 26.64
N THR A 495 4.76 23.93 27.52
CA THR A 495 4.98 25.39 27.63
C THR A 495 5.87 25.79 28.81
N PHE A 496 6.33 24.82 29.62
CA PHE A 496 7.12 25.05 30.83
C PHE A 496 8.56 25.51 30.55
#